data_AF-A0A3D1V7F7-F1
#
_entry.id   AF-A0A3D1V7F7-F1
#
_cell.length_a   1.000
_cell.length_b   1.000
_cell.length_c   1.000
_cell.angle_alpha   90.00
_cell.angle_beta   90.00
_cell.angle_gamma   90.00
#
_symmetry.space_group_name_H-M   'P 1'
#
loop_
_entity.id
_entity.type
_entity.pdbx_description
1 polymer ?
#
loop_
_entity_poly.entity_id
_entity_poly.type
_entity_poly.pdbx_seq_one_letter_code
_entity_poly.pdbx_strand_id
1 'polypeptide(L)'
;TPEWVDAFGHAYYRGVGSTLARELSRRIGNQARYDKPGTIARMAMASASSVDLAEAEQVGREAVRRAIAGETGVMVTIQRASDQPYNACYGTAPLERIASVERRLPDDMIDPSGHDVTPRFRAWALPLLGDPLPEYEVLV
;
A
#
# COMPACT_ATOMS: atom_id res chain seq x y z
N THR A 1 13.53 11.51 -18.25
CA THR A 1 14.30 12.29 -17.25
C THR A 1 13.37 12.66 -16.12
N PRO A 2 13.86 12.72 -14.87
CA PRO A 2 13.04 13.20 -13.76
C PRO A 2 12.64 14.67 -14.00
N GLU A 3 11.46 15.06 -13.53
CA GLU A 3 11.00 16.44 -13.56
C GLU A 3 11.69 17.29 -12.49
N TRP A 4 11.96 16.67 -11.34
CA TRP A 4 12.59 17.30 -10.20
C TRP A 4 13.29 16.23 -9.34
N VAL A 5 14.29 16.63 -8.57
CA VAL A 5 14.98 15.79 -7.59
C VAL A 5 14.97 16.54 -6.26
N ASP A 6 14.52 15.88 -5.20
CA ASP A 6 14.47 16.50 -3.87
C ASP A 6 15.85 16.63 -3.21
N ALA A 7 15.90 17.28 -2.05
CA ALA A 7 17.13 17.45 -1.28
C ALA A 7 17.74 16.13 -0.76
N PHE A 8 16.97 15.04 -0.76
CA PHE A 8 17.40 13.70 -0.36
C PHE A 8 17.83 12.84 -1.56
N GLY A 9 17.76 13.38 -2.79
CA GLY A 9 18.13 12.68 -4.02
C GLY A 9 17.01 11.84 -4.62
N HIS A 10 15.77 11.94 -4.14
CA HIS A 10 14.65 11.20 -4.72
C HIS A 10 14.19 11.87 -6.02
N ALA A 11 14.21 11.09 -7.09
CA ALA A 11 13.81 11.53 -8.42
C ALA A 11 12.29 11.45 -8.61
N TYR A 12 11.66 12.58 -8.94
CA TYR A 12 10.24 12.67 -9.23
C TYR A 12 10.01 12.61 -10.74
N TYR A 13 9.31 11.57 -11.18
CA TYR A 13 8.99 11.36 -12.59
C TYR A 13 7.57 11.80 -12.90
N ARG A 14 7.38 12.34 -14.11
CA ARG A 14 6.04 12.54 -14.65
C ARG A 14 5.30 11.20 -14.67
N GLY A 15 4.05 11.20 -14.23
CA GLY A 15 3.19 10.03 -14.33
C GLY A 15 3.01 9.57 -15.79
N VAL A 16 2.93 8.26 -16.01
CA VAL A 16 2.84 7.67 -17.36
C VAL A 16 1.43 7.67 -17.96
N GLY A 17 0.40 7.97 -17.16
CA GLY A 17 -1.01 7.80 -17.54
C GLY A 17 -1.43 8.57 -18.81
N SER A 18 -1.07 9.85 -18.93
CA SER A 18 -1.40 10.65 -20.11
C SER A 18 -0.72 10.13 -21.39
N THR A 19 0.54 9.72 -21.27
CA THR A 19 1.30 9.13 -22.38
C THR A 19 0.66 7.82 -22.84
N LEU A 20 0.27 6.96 -21.90
CA LEU A 20 -0.40 5.69 -22.19
C LEU A 20 -1.76 5.89 -22.85
N ALA A 21 -2.60 6.81 -22.33
CA ALA A 21 -3.90 7.13 -22.91
C ALA A 21 -3.77 7.62 -24.35
N ARG A 22 -2.82 8.54 -24.63
CA ARG A 22 -2.56 9.02 -25.98
C ARG A 22 -2.13 7.90 -26.93
N GLU A 23 -1.25 7.02 -26.45
CA GLU A 23 -0.75 5.91 -27.27
C GLU A 23 -1.83 4.86 -27.55
N LEU A 24 -2.67 4.54 -26.55
CA LEU A 24 -3.84 3.68 -26.73
C LEU A 24 -4.81 4.27 -27.75
N SER A 25 -5.12 5.55 -27.66
CA SER A 25 -6.00 6.21 -28.64
C SER A 25 -5.47 6.17 -30.05
N ARG A 26 -4.16 6.40 -30.21
CA ARG A 26 -3.50 6.34 -31.52
C ARG A 26 -3.55 4.94 -32.14
N ARG A 27 -3.39 3.89 -31.32
CA ARG A 27 -3.31 2.50 -31.80
C ARG A 27 -4.67 1.86 -32.03
N ILE A 28 -5.64 2.14 -31.17
CA ILE A 28 -6.95 1.47 -31.16
C ILE A 28 -8.00 2.29 -31.94
N GLY A 29 -7.76 3.58 -32.16
CA GLY A 29 -8.69 4.47 -32.87
C GLY A 29 -9.83 5.01 -31.99
N ASN A 30 -9.82 4.70 -30.69
CA ASN A 30 -10.85 5.14 -29.73
C ASN A 30 -10.27 6.12 -28.70
N GLN A 31 -11.07 7.09 -28.26
CA GLN A 31 -10.64 8.04 -27.23
C GLN A 31 -10.43 7.31 -25.89
N ALA A 32 -9.23 7.41 -25.33
CA ALA A 32 -8.87 6.92 -24.01
C ALA A 32 -8.74 8.11 -23.05
N ARG A 33 -9.12 7.89 -21.79
CA ARG A 33 -9.00 8.85 -20.70
C ARG A 33 -8.17 8.24 -19.59
N TYR A 34 -7.54 9.08 -18.78
CA TYR A 34 -6.85 8.62 -17.58
C TYR A 34 -7.22 9.54 -16.43
N ASP A 35 -7.40 8.95 -15.26
CA ASP A 35 -7.54 9.65 -13.99
C ASP A 35 -6.34 9.33 -13.13
N LYS A 36 -5.86 10.32 -12.37
CA LYS A 36 -4.74 10.17 -11.44
C LYS A 36 -5.26 10.36 -10.02
N PRO A 37 -5.65 9.28 -9.32
CA PRO A 37 -6.03 9.39 -7.93
C PRO A 37 -4.78 9.76 -7.12
N GLY A 38 -4.67 11.04 -6.76
CA GLY A 38 -3.55 11.57 -5.99
C GLY A 38 -3.81 11.41 -4.50
N THR A 39 -3.94 12.53 -3.81
CA THR A 39 -4.25 12.57 -2.37
C THR A 39 -5.54 11.84 -2.01
N ILE A 40 -6.54 11.81 -2.90
CA ILE A 40 -7.81 11.12 -2.66
C ILE A 40 -7.63 9.64 -2.30
N ALA A 41 -6.71 8.93 -2.96
CA ALA A 41 -6.45 7.51 -2.67
C ALA A 41 -5.80 7.27 -1.29
N ARG A 42 -5.24 8.32 -0.66
CA ARG A 42 -4.57 8.24 0.65
C ARG A 42 -5.39 8.84 1.79
N MET A 43 -6.56 9.42 1.49
CA MET A 43 -7.40 10.11 2.46
C MET A 43 -8.87 9.66 2.39
N ALA A 44 -9.18 8.63 1.61
CA ALA A 44 -10.53 8.09 1.46
C ALA A 44 -10.95 7.26 2.69
N MET A 45 -11.08 7.90 3.85
CA MET A 45 -11.43 7.25 5.13
C MET A 45 -12.76 6.49 5.08
N ALA A 46 -13.71 6.95 4.26
CA ALA A 46 -14.98 6.24 4.03
C ALA A 46 -14.81 4.87 3.36
N SER A 47 -13.63 4.60 2.80
CA SER A 47 -13.27 3.36 2.12
C SER A 47 -11.99 2.75 2.70
N ALA A 48 -11.58 3.17 3.90
CA ALA A 48 -10.40 2.64 4.56
C ALA A 48 -10.62 1.19 4.98
N SER A 49 -9.58 0.37 4.84
CA SER A 49 -9.60 -1.02 5.29
C SER A 49 -9.80 -1.08 6.81
N SER A 50 -10.76 -1.88 7.28
CA SER A 50 -10.96 -2.09 8.71
C SER A 50 -9.74 -2.77 9.37
N VAL A 51 -9.01 -3.59 8.61
CA VAL A 51 -7.75 -4.20 9.04
C VAL A 51 -6.66 -3.14 9.20
N ASP A 52 -6.48 -2.25 8.21
CA ASP A 52 -5.48 -1.17 8.29
C ASP A 52 -5.75 -0.24 9.48
N LEU A 53 -7.02 0.11 9.71
CA LEU A 53 -7.43 0.93 10.87
C LEU A 53 -7.11 0.24 12.20
N ALA A 54 -7.45 -1.05 12.34
CA ALA A 54 -7.19 -1.81 13.56
C ALA A 54 -5.69 -1.99 13.82
N GLU A 55 -4.91 -2.30 12.78
CA GLU A 55 -3.46 -2.44 12.89
C GLU A 55 -2.78 -1.11 13.23
N ALA A 56 -3.20 0.00 12.60
CA ALA A 56 -2.66 1.32 12.89
C ALA A 56 -2.91 1.74 14.34
N GLU A 57 -4.12 1.49 14.87
CA GLU A 57 -4.43 1.73 16.28
C GLU A 57 -3.54 0.88 17.19
N GLN A 58 -3.43 -0.42 16.91
CA GLN A 58 -2.70 -1.34 17.76
C GLN A 58 -1.18 -1.08 17.74
N VAL A 59 -0.62 -0.71 16.59
CA VAL A 59 0.76 -0.23 16.47
C VAL A 59 0.99 0.98 17.38
N GLY A 60 0.09 1.96 17.36
CA GLY A 60 0.17 3.14 18.23
C GLY A 60 0.10 2.80 19.72
N ARG A 61 -0.83 1.92 20.11
CA ARG A 61 -0.95 1.44 21.50
C ARG A 61 0.31 0.73 21.96
N GLU A 62 0.86 -0.13 21.13
CA GLU A 62 2.07 -0.89 21.45
C GLU A 62 3.29 0.02 21.59
N ALA A 63 3.42 1.02 20.73
CA ALA A 63 4.49 2.01 20.81
C ALA A 63 4.46 2.77 22.16
N VAL A 64 3.27 3.19 22.61
CA VAL A 64 3.09 3.87 23.90
C VAL A 64 3.46 2.95 25.08
N ARG A 65 2.99 1.69 25.07
CA ARG A 65 3.31 0.73 26.14
C ARG A 65 4.82 0.55 26.30
N ARG A 66 5.53 0.42 25.18
CA ARG A 66 6.98 0.21 25.15
C ARG A 66 7.75 1.45 25.57
N ALA A 67 7.32 2.63 25.13
CA ALA A 67 7.91 3.89 25.58
C ALA A 67 7.78 4.06 27.10
N ILE A 68 6.62 3.72 27.69
CA ILE A 68 6.41 3.75 29.15
C ILE A 68 7.30 2.72 29.86
N ALA A 69 7.53 1.56 29.25
CA ALA A 69 8.45 0.54 29.75
C ALA A 69 9.95 0.93 29.61
N GLY A 70 10.26 2.10 29.03
CA GLY A 70 11.62 2.61 28.86
C GLY A 70 12.35 2.06 27.63
N GLU A 71 11.66 1.36 26.72
CA GLU A 71 12.24 0.94 25.45
C GLU A 71 12.47 2.15 24.53
N THR A 72 13.65 2.23 23.92
CA THR A 72 14.03 3.29 22.97
C THR A 72 14.76 2.69 21.78
N GLY A 73 14.86 3.43 20.66
CA GLY A 73 15.61 2.97 19.48
C GLY A 73 14.94 1.82 18.71
N VAL A 74 13.65 1.57 18.94
CA VAL A 74 12.89 0.47 18.33
C VAL A 74 11.68 0.98 17.54
N MET A 75 11.27 0.22 16.54
CA MET A 75 10.01 0.40 15.80
C MET A 75 9.09 -0.78 16.10
N VAL A 76 7.80 -0.52 16.30
CA VAL A 76 6.79 -1.58 16.38
C VAL A 76 6.63 -2.22 14.99
N THR A 77 6.59 -3.54 14.95
CA THR A 77 6.48 -4.33 13.73
C THR A 77 5.19 -5.14 13.76
N ILE A 78 4.53 -5.23 12.61
CA ILE A 78 3.38 -6.11 12.41
C ILE A 78 3.90 -7.43 11.81
N GLN A 79 3.68 -8.54 12.50
CA GLN A 79 3.97 -9.89 12.00
C GLN A 79 2.67 -10.62 11.70
N ARG A 80 2.41 -10.88 10.42
CA ARG A 80 1.28 -11.72 10.03
C ARG A 80 1.45 -13.14 10.61
N ALA A 81 0.44 -13.60 11.34
CA ALA A 81 0.39 -14.93 11.95
C ALA A 81 -0.42 -15.92 11.13
N SER A 82 -1.49 -15.47 10.46
CA SER A 82 -2.33 -16.32 9.59
C SER A 82 -3.01 -15.50 8.49
N ASP A 83 -3.30 -16.13 7.36
CA ASP A 83 -4.01 -15.51 6.23
C ASP A 83 -5.54 -15.68 6.32
N GLN A 84 -6.01 -16.85 6.78
CA GLN A 84 -7.44 -17.18 6.89
C GLN A 84 -7.70 -18.05 8.13
N PRO A 85 -8.33 -17.50 9.19
CA PRO A 85 -8.66 -16.07 9.36
C PRO A 85 -7.41 -15.19 9.39
N TYR A 86 -7.52 -13.94 8.95
CA TYR A 86 -6.42 -12.99 9.03
C TYR A 86 -6.08 -12.71 10.49
N ASN A 87 -4.80 -12.80 10.85
CA ASN A 87 -4.33 -12.42 12.17
C ASN A 87 -2.89 -11.87 12.10
N ALA A 88 -2.59 -10.92 12.97
CA ALA A 88 -1.28 -10.33 13.11
C ALA A 88 -0.89 -10.18 14.59
N CYS A 89 0.39 -10.41 14.85
CA CYS A 89 1.04 -10.14 16.12
C CYS A 89 1.91 -8.88 16.01
N TYR A 90 2.24 -8.30 17.15
CA TYR A 90 3.01 -7.06 17.23
C TYR A 90 4.27 -7.30 18.05
N GLY A 91 5.41 -6.89 17.50
CA GLY A 91 6.71 -6.99 18.14
C GLY A 91 7.51 -5.71 17.92
N THR A 92 8.83 -5.81 18.07
CA THR A 92 9.75 -4.71 17.77
C THR A 92 10.94 -5.15 16.94
N ALA A 93 11.51 -4.19 16.23
CA ALA A 93 12.83 -4.32 15.63
C ALA A 93 13.66 -3.04 15.89
N PRO A 94 14.99 -3.15 16.05
CA PRO A 94 15.88 -2.00 16.18
C PRO A 94 15.81 -1.09 14.95
N LEU A 95 15.72 0.24 15.16
CA LEU A 95 15.66 1.22 14.08
C LEU A 95 16.85 1.15 13.13
N GLU A 96 18.05 0.86 13.65
CA GLU A 96 19.27 0.67 12.86
C GLU A 96 19.17 -0.46 11.82
N ARG A 97 18.30 -1.46 12.04
CA ARG A 97 18.08 -2.56 11.09
C ARG A 97 16.99 -2.26 10.06
N ILE A 98 16.23 -1.18 10.26
CA ILE A 98 15.10 -0.80 9.41
C ILE A 98 15.48 0.38 8.51
N ALA A 99 16.33 1.28 9.01
CA ALA A 99 16.80 2.43 8.25
C ALA A 99 17.38 1.99 6.90
N SER A 100 16.90 2.61 5.82
CA SER A 100 17.33 2.35 4.44
C SER A 100 17.13 0.91 3.94
N VAL A 101 16.32 0.10 4.62
CA VAL A 101 15.92 -1.23 4.15
C VAL A 101 14.53 -1.15 3.52
N GLU A 102 14.39 -1.71 2.32
CA GLU A 102 13.12 -1.79 1.60
C GLU A 102 12.62 -3.24 1.51
N ARG A 103 11.29 -3.41 1.59
CA ARG A 103 10.64 -4.68 1.26
C ARG A 103 10.25 -4.66 -0.21
N ARG A 104 10.96 -5.42 -1.04
CA ARG A 104 10.60 -5.61 -2.44
C ARG A 104 9.38 -6.52 -2.57
N LEU A 105 8.57 -6.27 -3.61
CA LEU A 105 7.54 -7.20 -4.02
C LEU A 105 8.22 -8.48 -4.52
N PRO A 106 7.93 -9.66 -3.98
CA PRO A 106 8.48 -10.92 -4.47
C PRO A 106 8.12 -11.18 -5.94
N ASP A 107 9.06 -11.71 -6.72
CA ASP A 107 8.82 -12.00 -8.15
C ASP A 107 7.68 -13.00 -8.36
N ASP A 108 7.48 -13.93 -7.42
CA ASP A 108 6.39 -14.91 -7.45
C ASP A 108 4.99 -14.32 -7.19
N MET A 109 4.91 -13.02 -6.92
CA MET A 109 3.66 -12.25 -6.84
C MET A 109 3.30 -11.57 -8.17
N ILE A 110 4.21 -11.54 -9.15
CA ILE A 110 4.00 -10.96 -10.47
C ILE A 110 3.72 -12.08 -11.47
N ASP A 111 2.64 -11.95 -12.25
CA ASP A 111 2.30 -12.95 -13.26
C ASP A 111 3.37 -13.01 -14.37
N PRO A 112 3.70 -14.19 -14.95
CA PRO A 112 4.69 -14.31 -16.02
C PRO A 112 4.41 -13.43 -17.25
N SER A 113 3.16 -13.02 -17.48
CA SER A 113 2.79 -12.07 -18.54
C SER A 113 3.31 -10.64 -18.30
N GLY A 114 3.73 -10.33 -17.07
CA GLY A 114 4.27 -9.04 -16.66
C GLY A 114 3.24 -7.92 -16.50
N HIS A 115 1.94 -8.22 -16.60
CA HIS A 115 0.87 -7.22 -16.53
C HIS A 115 -0.31 -7.61 -15.64
N ASP A 116 -0.17 -8.68 -14.85
CA ASP A 116 -1.14 -9.09 -13.83
C ASP A 116 -0.41 -9.59 -12.57
N VAL A 117 -1.18 -9.93 -11.54
CA VAL A 117 -0.72 -10.46 -10.25
C VAL A 117 -1.06 -11.93 -10.08
N THR A 118 -0.22 -12.67 -9.38
CA THR A 118 -0.44 -14.11 -9.16
C THR A 118 -1.51 -14.38 -8.08
N PRO A 119 -2.04 -15.61 -7.98
CA PRO A 119 -2.89 -16.02 -6.87
C PRO A 119 -2.24 -15.83 -5.49
N ARG A 120 -0.90 -15.94 -5.41
CA ARG A 120 -0.14 -15.70 -4.18
C ARG A 120 -0.25 -14.24 -3.74
N PHE A 121 -0.15 -13.29 -4.67
CA PHE A 121 -0.37 -11.87 -4.36
C PHE A 121 -1.79 -11.66 -3.82
N ARG A 122 -2.80 -12.24 -4.49
CA ARG A 122 -4.20 -12.12 -4.06
C ARG A 122 -4.42 -12.69 -2.66
N ALA A 123 -3.87 -13.87 -2.36
CA ALA A 123 -3.93 -14.47 -1.03
C ALA A 123 -3.28 -13.58 0.04
N TRP A 124 -2.19 -12.89 -0.30
CA TRP A 124 -1.52 -11.97 0.61
C TRP A 124 -2.27 -10.64 0.81
N ALA A 125 -2.75 -10.03 -0.28
CA ALA A 125 -3.33 -8.69 -0.31
C ALA A 125 -4.80 -8.63 0.09
N LEU A 126 -5.63 -9.59 -0.35
CA LEU A 126 -7.08 -9.55 -0.11
C LEU A 126 -7.46 -9.49 1.38
N PRO A 127 -6.81 -10.24 2.29
CA PRO A 127 -7.11 -10.14 3.71
C PRO A 127 -6.84 -8.75 4.31
N LEU A 128 -5.97 -7.95 3.70
CA LEU A 128 -5.66 -6.59 4.15
C LEU A 128 -6.73 -5.56 3.78
N LEU A 129 -7.71 -5.91 2.93
CA LEU A 129 -8.80 -5.01 2.59
C LEU A 129 -9.83 -4.89 3.72
N GLY A 130 -9.88 -5.89 4.62
CA GLY A 130 -10.83 -5.93 5.72
C GLY A 130 -12.27 -6.13 5.25
N ASP A 131 -13.19 -5.44 5.90
CA ASP A 131 -14.62 -5.54 5.62
C ASP A 131 -14.98 -4.97 4.24
N PRO A 132 -16.09 -5.41 3.63
CA PRO A 132 -16.59 -4.83 2.39
C PRO A 132 -16.78 -3.30 2.49
N LEU A 133 -16.70 -2.63 1.35
CA LEU A 133 -17.05 -1.21 1.26
C LEU A 133 -18.50 -0.99 1.71
N PRO A 134 -18.82 0.21 2.26
CA PRO A 134 -20.19 0.55 2.62
C PRO A 134 -21.15 0.37 1.44
N GLU A 135 -22.39 -0.04 1.73
CA GLU A 135 -23.44 0.02 0.73
C GLU A 135 -23.76 1.49 0.41
N TYR A 136 -23.64 1.87 -0.86
CA TYR A 136 -23.98 3.20 -1.34
C TYR A 136 -25.39 3.18 -1.93
N GLU A 137 -26.22 4.16 -1.55
CA GLU A 137 -27.54 4.37 -2.15
C GLU A 137 -27.40 4.66 -3.65
N VAL A 138 -28.22 3.99 -4.46
CA VAL A 138 -28.29 4.24 -5.91
C VAL A 138 -29.48 5.15 -6.16
N LEU A 139 -29.26 6.29 -6.80
CA LEU A 139 -30.35 7.12 -7.30
C LEU A 139 -31.04 6.36 -8.45
N VAL A 140 -32.28 5.94 -8.21
CA VAL A 140 -33.19 5.35 -9.22
C VAL A 140 -33.93 6.45 -9.95
#